data_AF-A0A804HK75-F1
#
_entry.id   AF-A0A804HK75-F1
#
_cell.length_a   1.000
_cell.length_b   1.000
_cell.length_c   1.000
_cell.angle_alpha   90.00
_cell.angle_beta   90.00
_cell.angle_gamma   90.00
#
_symmetry.space_group_name_H-M   'P 1'
#
loop_
_entity.id
_entity.type
_entity.pdbx_description
1 polymer ?
#
loop_
_entity_poly.entity_id
_entity_poly.type
_entity_poly.pdbx_seq_one_letter_code
_entity_poly.pdbx_strand_id
1 'polypeptide(L)'
;MKLNVDGLLVYFPYDYIYPEQFSYMRELKRTLDAKGHGVLEMPSGTGKTVSLLALIMAYQRAYPLEVTKLIYCSRTVPEIEKVIEELRKLLNFYEKQEGEKLPFLGLALSSRKNLCIHPEVTPLRFGKDVDGKCHSLTASYVRAQYQHDTSLPHCRFYEEFDAHGREVPLPAGIYNLDDLKALGRRQGWCPYFLARYSTTSASTP
;
A
#
# COMPACT_ATOMS: atom_id res chain seq x y z
N MET A 1 23.38 -0.80 4.83
CA MET A 1 24.20 -0.03 5.80
C MET A 1 23.36 0.47 6.99
N LYS A 2 23.98 0.69 8.17
CA LYS A 2 23.34 1.32 9.34
C LYS A 2 23.79 2.79 9.44
N LEU A 3 22.86 3.72 9.51
CA LEU A 3 23.10 5.16 9.56
C LEU A 3 22.56 5.75 10.87
N ASN A 4 23.27 6.69 11.46
CA ASN A 4 22.77 7.46 12.61
C ASN A 4 22.35 8.85 12.14
N VAL A 5 21.04 9.12 12.15
CA VAL A 5 20.46 10.41 11.77
C VAL A 5 19.97 11.11 13.04
N ASP A 6 20.85 11.95 13.61
CA ASP A 6 20.57 12.73 14.83
C ASP A 6 19.96 11.88 15.97
N GLY A 7 20.50 10.68 16.23
CA GLY A 7 20.06 9.76 17.28
C GLY A 7 19.08 8.66 16.84
N LEU A 8 18.60 8.69 15.58
CA LEU A 8 17.78 7.62 15.01
C LEU A 8 18.64 6.65 14.19
N LEU A 9 18.58 5.36 14.51
CA LEU A 9 19.23 4.30 13.73
C LEU A 9 18.40 3.96 12.49
N VAL A 10 18.89 4.33 11.31
CA VAL A 10 18.24 4.09 10.02
C VAL A 10 18.95 2.96 9.28
N TYR A 11 18.20 1.93 8.89
CA TYR A 11 18.69 0.90 7.98
C TYR A 11 18.50 1.34 6.54
N PHE A 12 19.62 1.54 5.84
CA PHE A 12 19.64 1.97 4.45
C PHE A 12 19.98 0.77 3.55
N PRO A 13 19.18 0.45 2.52
CA PRO A 13 19.27 -0.80 1.76
C PRO A 13 20.39 -0.81 0.71
N TYR A 14 21.31 0.15 0.78
CA TYR A 14 22.49 0.28 -0.07
C TYR A 14 23.76 0.45 0.77
N ASP A 15 24.91 0.15 0.18
CA ASP A 15 26.21 0.24 0.84
C ASP A 15 26.78 1.66 0.85
N TYR A 16 26.31 2.51 -0.06
CA TYR A 16 26.73 3.91 -0.17
C TYR A 16 25.53 4.85 -0.07
N ILE A 17 25.76 6.02 0.52
CA ILE A 17 24.79 7.11 0.64
C ILE A 17 25.43 8.41 0.16
N TYR A 18 24.66 9.23 -0.55
CA TYR A 18 25.09 10.57 -0.95
C TYR A 18 24.93 11.58 0.21
N PRO A 19 25.81 12.60 0.32
CA PRO A 19 25.68 13.65 1.32
C PRO A 19 24.31 14.33 1.32
N GLU A 20 23.72 14.54 0.14
CA GLU A 20 22.41 15.15 -0.05
C GLU A 20 21.28 14.27 0.51
N GLN A 21 21.39 12.95 0.38
CA GLN A 21 20.42 12.01 0.96
C GLN A 21 20.45 12.06 2.50
N PHE A 22 21.64 12.17 3.08
CA PHE A 22 21.79 12.30 4.53
C PHE A 22 21.23 13.63 5.04
N SER A 23 21.51 14.73 4.34
CA SER A 23 20.93 16.04 4.64
C SER A 23 19.40 16.02 4.55
N TYR A 24 18.85 15.42 3.50
CA TYR A 24 17.42 15.25 3.32
C TYR A 24 16.77 14.48 4.47
N MET A 25 17.39 13.38 4.92
CA MET A 25 16.89 12.61 6.05
C MET A 25 16.92 13.40 7.37
N ARG A 26 17.95 14.23 7.59
CA ARG A 26 18.00 15.09 8.78
C ARG A 26 16.87 16.12 8.80
N GLU A 27 16.65 16.83 7.69
CA GLU A 27 15.57 17.81 7.62
C GLU A 27 14.19 17.15 7.70
N LEU A 28 13.99 16.00 7.05
CA LEU A 28 12.75 15.23 7.18
C LEU A 28 12.52 14.79 8.64
N LYS A 29 13.55 14.31 9.34
CA LYS A 29 13.44 13.94 10.76
C LYS A 29 13.02 15.13 11.62
N ARG A 30 13.62 16.31 11.42
CA ARG A 30 13.23 17.53 12.15
C ARG A 30 11.76 17.88 11.96
N THR A 31 11.22 17.69 10.74
CA THR A 31 9.80 17.95 10.49
C THR A 31 8.88 16.98 11.24
N LEU A 32 9.28 15.70 11.35
CA LEU A 32 8.55 14.68 12.12
C LEU A 32 8.61 14.98 13.62
N ASP A 33 9.80 15.24 14.16
CA ASP A 33 10.02 15.56 15.57
C ASP A 33 9.20 16.80 16.01
N ALA A 34 9.12 17.81 15.13
CA ALA A 34 8.34 19.03 15.39
C ALA A 34 6.82 18.87 15.18
N LYS A 35 6.35 17.73 14.66
CA LYS A 35 4.93 17.47 14.31
C LYS A 35 4.35 18.53 13.36
N GLY A 36 5.18 19.01 12.45
CA GLY A 36 4.85 20.10 11.52
C GLY A 36 4.80 19.66 10.07
N HIS A 37 4.51 20.63 9.19
CA HIS A 37 4.60 20.44 7.74
C HIS A 37 5.97 20.90 7.22
N GLY A 38 6.51 20.19 6.24
CA GLY A 38 7.79 20.52 5.60
C GLY A 38 7.68 20.47 4.08
N VAL A 39 8.29 21.45 3.41
CA VAL A 39 8.51 21.43 1.97
C VAL A 39 9.96 21.10 1.72
N LEU A 40 10.22 19.91 1.17
CA LEU A 40 11.57 19.41 0.94
C LEU A 40 11.80 19.23 -0.55
N GLU A 41 12.83 19.90 -1.06
CA GLU A 41 13.30 19.74 -2.42
C GLU A 41 14.49 18.79 -2.45
N MET A 42 14.46 17.82 -3.36
CA MET A 42 15.62 16.99 -3.66
C MET A 42 15.64 16.68 -5.16
N PRO A 43 16.78 16.85 -5.85
CA PRO A 43 16.88 16.67 -7.30
C PRO A 43 16.58 15.22 -7.71
N SER A 44 16.05 15.05 -8.92
CA SER A 44 15.75 13.72 -9.48
C SER A 44 17.00 12.84 -9.61
N GLY A 45 16.85 11.52 -9.46
CA GLY A 45 17.93 10.55 -9.62
C GLY A 45 18.79 10.31 -8.37
N THR A 46 18.58 11.07 -7.29
CA THR A 46 19.35 10.97 -6.04
C THR A 46 18.74 10.02 -4.99
N GLY A 47 17.76 9.18 -5.35
CA GLY A 47 17.18 8.20 -4.42
C GLY A 47 16.27 8.81 -3.33
N LYS A 48 15.42 9.79 -3.69
CA LYS A 48 14.40 10.39 -2.81
C LYS A 48 13.49 9.37 -2.16
N THR A 49 12.95 8.47 -2.97
CA THR A 49 11.99 7.47 -2.51
C THR A 49 12.61 6.58 -1.44
N VAL A 50 13.78 6.01 -1.69
CA VAL A 50 14.43 5.12 -0.72
C VAL A 50 14.84 5.84 0.56
N SER A 51 15.36 7.07 0.46
CA SER A 51 15.77 7.86 1.63
C SER A 51 14.57 8.23 2.52
N LEU A 52 13.44 8.61 1.91
CA LEU A 52 12.20 8.88 2.62
C LEU A 52 11.67 7.60 3.30
N LEU A 53 11.55 6.50 2.55
CA LEU A 53 11.02 5.24 3.09
C LEU A 53 11.88 4.69 4.23
N ALA A 54 13.21 4.71 4.07
CA ALA A 54 14.15 4.23 5.08
C ALA A 54 14.02 5.00 6.39
N LEU A 55 13.95 6.34 6.31
CA LEU A 55 13.78 7.18 7.50
C LEU A 55 12.43 6.96 8.17
N ILE A 56 11.32 6.99 7.41
CA ILE A 56 9.98 6.86 7.98
C ILE A 56 9.80 5.49 8.64
N MET A 57 10.26 4.41 8.00
CA MET A 57 10.18 3.07 8.58
C MET A 57 10.98 2.95 9.88
N ALA A 58 12.19 3.53 9.92
CA ALA A 58 12.98 3.61 11.16
C ALA A 58 12.27 4.44 12.23
N TYR A 59 11.65 5.56 11.85
CA TYR A 59 10.92 6.45 12.76
C TYR A 59 9.70 5.75 13.37
N GLN A 60 8.89 5.07 12.57
CA GLN A 60 7.73 4.30 13.02
C GLN A 60 8.13 3.21 14.02
N ARG A 61 9.28 2.58 13.82
CA ARG A 61 9.79 1.55 14.73
C ARG A 61 10.31 2.13 16.05
N ALA A 62 10.98 3.27 16.01
CA ALA A 62 11.52 3.93 17.21
C ALA A 62 10.42 4.66 18.01
N TYR A 63 9.41 5.19 17.34
CA TYR A 63 8.34 6.01 17.91
C TYR A 63 6.94 5.52 17.46
N PRO A 64 6.55 4.28 17.79
CA PRO A 64 5.31 3.67 17.29
C PRO A 64 4.02 4.37 17.76
N LEU A 65 4.11 5.14 18.86
CA LEU A 65 2.99 5.92 19.39
C LEU A 65 2.82 7.29 18.72
N GLU A 66 3.86 7.78 18.03
CA GLU A 66 3.84 9.10 17.39
C GLU A 66 3.45 9.03 15.92
N VAL A 67 4.00 8.06 15.20
CA VAL A 67 3.71 7.84 13.78
C VAL A 67 3.34 6.38 13.57
N THR A 68 2.06 6.13 13.32
CA THR A 68 1.52 4.78 13.12
C THR A 68 1.40 4.40 11.64
N LYS A 69 1.25 5.36 10.73
CA LYS A 69 0.94 5.09 9.33
C LYS A 69 1.59 6.10 8.40
N LEU A 70 2.19 5.61 7.32
CA LEU A 70 2.68 6.44 6.21
C LEU A 70 1.68 6.38 5.06
N ILE A 71 1.15 7.53 4.68
CA ILE A 71 0.37 7.69 3.45
C ILE A 71 1.30 8.30 2.39
N TYR A 72 1.67 7.51 1.38
CA TYR A 72 2.51 7.96 0.28
C TYR A 72 1.64 8.25 -0.96
N CYS A 73 1.59 9.51 -1.38
CA CYS A 73 0.83 9.92 -2.56
C CYS A 73 1.79 10.14 -3.75
N SER A 74 1.53 9.43 -4.85
CA SER A 74 2.23 9.63 -6.13
C SER A 74 1.26 10.05 -7.22
N ARG A 75 1.77 10.65 -8.31
CA ARG A 75 0.95 11.19 -9.40
C ARG A 75 0.45 10.10 -10.34
N THR A 76 1.28 9.09 -10.61
CA THR A 76 0.98 8.07 -11.62
C THR A 76 1.07 6.65 -11.06
N VAL A 77 0.34 5.72 -11.68
CA VAL A 77 0.35 4.29 -11.30
C VAL A 77 1.75 3.67 -11.39
N PRO A 78 2.54 3.89 -12.45
CA PRO A 78 3.90 3.36 -12.51
C PRO A 78 4.82 3.88 -11.40
N GLU A 79 4.59 5.09 -10.88
CA GLU A 79 5.32 5.58 -9.72
C GLU A 79 4.90 4.85 -8.44
N ILE A 80 3.60 4.59 -8.24
CA ILE A 80 3.09 3.80 -7.11
C ILE A 80 3.74 2.41 -7.09
N GLU A 81 3.76 1.74 -8.24
CA GLU A 81 4.40 0.43 -8.38
C GLU A 81 5.89 0.49 -8.03
N LYS A 82 6.62 1.49 -8.53
CA LYS A 82 8.04 1.69 -8.19
C LYS A 82 8.26 1.90 -6.69
N VAL A 83 7.43 2.72 -6.03
CA VAL A 83 7.54 2.98 -4.58
C VAL A 83 7.35 1.69 -3.78
N ILE A 84 6.38 0.87 -4.18
CA ILE A 84 6.08 -0.42 -3.52
C ILE A 84 7.23 -1.41 -3.69
N GLU A 85 7.86 -1.49 -4.87
CA GLU A 85 9.04 -2.34 -5.05
C GLU A 85 10.27 -1.84 -4.27
N GLU A 86 10.47 -0.52 -4.14
CA GLU A 86 11.53 0.03 -3.27
C GLU A 86 11.25 -0.29 -1.79
N LEU A 87 9.99 -0.21 -1.36
CA LEU A 87 9.57 -0.61 0.00
C LEU A 87 9.80 -2.12 0.24
N ARG A 88 9.54 -2.96 -0.76
CA ARG A 88 9.83 -4.40 -0.70
C ARG A 88 11.32 -4.69 -0.55
N LYS A 89 12.19 -3.98 -1.30
CA LYS A 89 13.65 -4.09 -1.15
C LYS A 89 14.10 -3.70 0.26
N LEU A 90 13.54 -2.60 0.79
CA LEU A 90 13.82 -2.14 2.14
C LEU A 90 13.39 -3.19 3.18
N LEU A 91 12.18 -3.72 3.09
CA LEU A 91 11.69 -4.74 4.02
C LEU A 91 12.56 -6.00 3.98
N ASN A 92 12.91 -6.49 2.79
CA ASN A 92 13.82 -7.63 2.64
C ASN A 92 15.21 -7.37 3.24
N PHE A 93 15.69 -6.12 3.20
CA PHE A 93 16.94 -5.73 3.85
C PHE A 93 16.82 -5.80 5.37
N TYR A 94 15.72 -5.33 5.95
CA TYR A 94 15.44 -5.45 7.38
C TYR A 94 15.35 -6.92 7.83
N GLU A 95 14.58 -7.75 7.13
CA GLU A 95 14.41 -9.17 7.47
C GLU A 95 15.76 -9.92 7.45
N LYS A 96 16.62 -9.62 6.47
CA LYS A 96 17.99 -10.18 6.42
C LYS A 96 18.86 -9.73 7.58
N GLN A 97 18.71 -8.48 8.02
CA GLN A 97 19.56 -7.90 9.06
C GLN A 97 19.16 -8.38 10.46
N GLU A 98 17.89 -8.71 10.67
CA GLU A 98 17.33 -9.11 11.97
C GLU A 98 17.07 -10.60 12.09
N GLY A 99 16.97 -11.32 10.96
CA GLY A 99 16.72 -12.76 10.95
C GLY A 99 15.25 -13.13 11.23
N GLU A 100 14.35 -12.15 11.32
CA GLU A 100 12.95 -12.34 11.64
C GLU A 100 12.05 -11.64 10.60
N LYS A 101 10.85 -12.19 10.40
CA LYS A 101 9.82 -11.55 9.56
C LYS A 101 9.17 -10.41 10.33
N LEU A 102 9.13 -9.25 9.71
CA LEU A 102 8.49 -8.09 10.33
C LEU A 102 6.97 -8.14 10.09
N PRO A 103 6.14 -7.81 11.10
CA PRO A 103 4.70 -7.66 10.94
C PRO A 103 4.35 -6.35 10.21
N PHE A 104 4.92 -6.14 9.03
CA PHE A 104 4.77 -4.91 8.27
C PHE A 104 3.85 -5.13 7.07
N LEU A 105 2.79 -4.33 6.96
CA LEU A 105 1.84 -4.36 5.85
C LEU A 105 1.97 -3.09 5.00
N GLY A 106 2.38 -3.26 3.74
CA GLY A 106 2.45 -2.21 2.73
C GLY A 106 1.50 -2.52 1.57
N LEU A 107 0.73 -1.52 1.13
CA LEU A 107 -0.36 -1.71 0.16
C LEU A 107 -0.36 -0.63 -0.91
N ALA A 108 -0.44 -1.05 -2.18
CA ALA A 108 -0.79 -0.17 -3.29
C ALA A 108 -2.30 0.04 -3.36
N LEU A 109 -2.73 1.30 -3.54
CA LEU A 109 -4.13 1.64 -3.80
C LEU A 109 -4.26 2.32 -5.16
N SER A 110 -5.30 1.96 -5.90
CA SER A 110 -5.63 2.56 -7.20
C SER A 110 -7.14 2.45 -7.48
N SER A 111 -7.57 3.01 -8.61
CA SER A 111 -8.94 2.91 -9.11
C SER A 111 -9.38 1.47 -9.42
N ARG A 112 -10.70 1.25 -9.54
CA ARG A 112 -11.29 -0.04 -9.90
C ARG A 112 -10.72 -0.61 -11.19
N LYS A 113 -10.43 0.25 -12.18
CA LYS A 113 -9.83 -0.15 -13.47
C LYS A 113 -8.53 -0.96 -13.29
N ASN A 114 -7.74 -0.64 -12.27
CA ASN A 114 -6.45 -1.28 -12.05
C ASN A 114 -6.49 -2.44 -11.06
N LEU A 115 -7.63 -2.74 -10.43
CA LEU A 115 -7.78 -3.80 -9.42
C LEU A 115 -8.96 -4.75 -9.70
N CYS A 116 -9.77 -4.49 -10.73
CA CYS A 116 -10.88 -5.36 -11.10
C CYS A 116 -10.37 -6.68 -11.70
N ILE A 117 -11.06 -7.77 -11.35
CA ILE A 117 -10.82 -9.12 -11.89
C ILE A 117 -12.09 -9.75 -12.51
N HIS A 118 -13.21 -9.02 -12.52
CA HIS A 118 -14.46 -9.51 -13.11
C HIS A 118 -14.34 -9.53 -14.65
N PRO A 119 -14.57 -10.68 -15.32
CA PRO A 119 -14.27 -10.84 -16.75
C PRO A 119 -15.09 -9.90 -17.64
N GLU A 120 -16.34 -9.58 -17.28
CA GLU A 120 -17.15 -8.62 -18.05
C GLU A 120 -16.76 -7.14 -17.84
N VAL A 121 -16.13 -6.81 -16.71
CA VAL A 121 -15.83 -5.42 -16.33
C VAL A 121 -14.40 -5.04 -16.73
N THR A 122 -13.47 -5.98 -16.60
CA THR A 122 -12.04 -5.81 -16.94
C THR A 122 -11.77 -5.30 -18.36
N PRO A 123 -12.47 -5.74 -19.43
CA PRO A 123 -12.20 -5.28 -20.79
C PRO A 123 -12.70 -3.85 -21.08
N LEU A 124 -13.46 -3.23 -20.17
CA LEU A 124 -13.95 -1.87 -20.35
C LEU A 124 -12.78 -0.87 -20.31
N ARG A 125 -12.70 -0.01 -21.33
CA ARG A 125 -11.55 0.88 -21.52
C ARG A 125 -11.60 2.12 -20.63
N PHE A 126 -12.77 2.70 -20.42
CA PHE A 126 -12.92 3.94 -19.67
C PHE A 126 -13.26 3.66 -18.21
N GLY A 127 -12.66 4.44 -17.31
CA GLY A 127 -12.88 4.28 -15.86
C GLY A 127 -14.35 4.46 -15.47
N LYS A 128 -15.06 5.38 -16.13
CA LYS A 128 -16.49 5.61 -15.90
C LYS A 128 -17.34 4.37 -16.21
N ASP A 129 -17.01 3.64 -17.26
CA ASP A 129 -17.73 2.42 -17.64
C ASP A 129 -17.46 1.30 -16.65
N VAL A 130 -16.20 1.15 -16.21
CA VAL A 130 -15.82 0.22 -15.14
C VAL A 130 -16.58 0.54 -13.86
N ASP A 131 -16.65 1.81 -13.48
CA ASP A 131 -17.36 2.25 -12.27
C ASP A 131 -18.87 2.01 -12.36
N GLY A 132 -19.48 2.33 -13.50
CA GLY A 132 -20.91 2.12 -13.75
C GLY A 132 -21.28 0.64 -13.74
N LYS A 133 -20.53 -0.21 -14.46
CA LYS A 133 -20.78 -1.65 -14.48
C LYS A 133 -20.50 -2.29 -13.12
N CYS A 134 -19.44 -1.90 -12.41
CA CYS A 134 -19.20 -2.35 -11.04
C CYS A 134 -20.35 -1.97 -10.11
N HIS A 135 -20.85 -0.74 -10.19
CA HIS A 135 -22.00 -0.30 -9.40
C HIS A 135 -23.25 -1.12 -9.71
N SER A 136 -23.53 -1.40 -10.99
CA SER A 136 -24.68 -2.22 -11.40
C SER A 136 -24.67 -3.66 -10.83
N LEU A 137 -23.50 -4.16 -10.41
CA LEU A 137 -23.33 -5.52 -9.86
C LEU A 137 -23.17 -5.56 -8.34
N THR A 138 -22.94 -4.40 -7.69
CA THR A 138 -22.56 -4.32 -6.27
C THR A 138 -23.39 -3.35 -5.45
N ALA A 139 -24.32 -2.61 -6.08
CA ALA A 139 -25.17 -1.67 -5.37
C ALA A 139 -26.08 -2.38 -4.36
N SER A 140 -26.32 -1.75 -3.22
CA SER A 140 -27.05 -2.35 -2.09
C SER A 140 -28.44 -2.87 -2.48
N TYR A 141 -29.15 -2.16 -3.37
CA TYR A 141 -30.47 -2.59 -3.83
C TYR A 141 -30.41 -3.83 -4.75
N VAL A 142 -29.38 -3.95 -5.58
CA VAL A 142 -29.15 -5.14 -6.44
C VAL A 142 -28.86 -6.36 -5.56
N ARG A 143 -28.02 -6.18 -4.55
CA ARG A 143 -27.66 -7.24 -3.59
C ARG A 143 -28.84 -7.71 -2.76
N ALA A 144 -29.68 -6.78 -2.29
CA ALA A 144 -30.91 -7.13 -1.58
C ALA A 144 -31.88 -7.93 -2.46
N GLN A 145 -32.02 -7.57 -3.74
CA GLN A 145 -32.83 -8.33 -4.68
C GLN A 145 -32.25 -9.72 -4.98
N TYR A 146 -30.92 -9.83 -5.11
CA TYR A 146 -30.23 -11.11 -5.34
C TYR A 146 -30.45 -12.13 -4.21
N GLN A 147 -30.66 -11.67 -2.97
CA GLN A 147 -31.01 -12.56 -1.84
C GLN A 147 -32.37 -13.25 -2.02
N HIS A 148 -33.28 -12.65 -2.80
CA HIS A 148 -34.61 -13.20 -3.08
C HIS A 148 -34.68 -13.90 -4.44
N ASP A 149 -33.89 -13.44 -5.42
CA ASP A 149 -33.83 -14.02 -6.77
C ASP A 149 -32.37 -14.21 -7.21
N THR A 150 -31.93 -15.47 -7.15
CA THR A 150 -30.55 -15.87 -7.48
C THR A 150 -30.24 -15.84 -8.97
N SER A 151 -31.22 -15.54 -9.83
CA SER A 151 -31.01 -15.36 -11.27
C SER A 151 -30.48 -13.96 -11.64
N LEU A 152 -30.55 -13.01 -10.70
CA LEU A 152 -30.09 -11.64 -10.92
C LEU A 152 -28.55 -11.54 -11.01
N PRO A 153 -28.03 -10.60 -11.83
CA PRO A 153 -26.60 -10.41 -11.98
C PRO A 153 -26.00 -9.81 -10.69
N HIS A 154 -24.89 -10.38 -10.23
CA HIS A 154 -24.15 -9.92 -9.06
C HIS A 154 -22.65 -10.09 -9.29
N CYS A 155 -21.82 -9.38 -8.51
CA CYS A 155 -20.38 -9.60 -8.52
C CYS A 155 -19.99 -10.66 -7.49
N ARG A 156 -19.77 -11.90 -7.96
CA ARG A 156 -19.32 -13.02 -7.11
C ARG A 156 -18.13 -12.65 -6.20
N PHE A 157 -17.12 -11.97 -6.76
CA PHE A 157 -15.92 -11.58 -6.00
C PHE A 157 -16.19 -10.62 -4.84
N TYR A 158 -17.21 -9.77 -4.99
CA TYR A 158 -17.60 -8.85 -3.93
C TYR A 158 -18.41 -9.58 -2.86
N GLU A 159 -19.37 -10.42 -3.25
CA GLU A 159 -20.17 -11.20 -2.29
C GLU A 159 -19.30 -12.15 -1.46
N GLU A 160 -18.36 -12.86 -2.08
CA GLU A 160 -17.42 -13.75 -1.37
C GLU A 160 -16.52 -12.97 -0.40
N PHE A 161 -16.08 -11.78 -0.78
CA PHE A 161 -15.32 -10.88 0.10
C PHE A 161 -16.18 -10.33 1.24
N ASP A 162 -17.44 -9.98 0.97
CA ASP A 162 -18.34 -9.45 1.99
C ASP A 162 -18.69 -10.51 3.05
N ALA A 163 -18.84 -11.76 2.62
CA ALA A 163 -19.17 -12.89 3.49
C ALA A 163 -17.99 -13.35 4.38
N HIS A 164 -16.76 -13.39 3.86
CA HIS A 164 -15.62 -14.00 4.59
C HIS A 164 -14.40 -13.08 4.72
N GLY A 165 -14.21 -12.16 3.76
CA GLY A 165 -12.97 -11.38 3.65
C GLY A 165 -12.83 -10.23 4.64
N ARG A 166 -13.89 -9.88 5.38
CA ARG A 166 -13.85 -8.82 6.41
C ARG A 166 -13.27 -9.32 7.75
N GLU A 167 -13.37 -10.61 8.02
CA GLU A 167 -12.93 -11.21 9.28
C GLU A 167 -11.44 -11.51 9.30
N VAL A 168 -10.84 -11.74 8.12
CA VAL A 168 -9.44 -12.13 7.98
C VAL A 168 -8.62 -10.92 7.51
N PRO A 169 -7.73 -10.36 8.38
CA PRO A 169 -6.84 -9.29 7.95
C PRO A 169 -5.85 -9.80 6.90
N LEU A 170 -5.39 -8.90 6.03
CA LEU A 170 -4.27 -9.23 5.14
C LEU A 170 -3.02 -9.56 5.96
N PRO A 171 -2.35 -10.69 5.67
CA PRO A 171 -1.12 -11.03 6.37
C PRO A 171 -0.02 -10.01 6.07
N ALA A 172 0.99 -9.95 6.94
CA ALA A 172 2.15 -9.09 6.73
C ALA A 172 2.80 -9.36 5.37
N GLY A 173 3.20 -8.27 4.70
CA GLY A 173 3.72 -8.31 3.35
C GLY A 173 3.56 -7.00 2.61
N ILE A 174 4.26 -6.90 1.48
CA ILE A 174 4.19 -5.76 0.57
C ILE A 174 3.41 -6.17 -0.67
N TYR A 175 2.24 -5.56 -0.86
CA TYR A 175 1.30 -5.88 -1.92
C TYR A 175 1.24 -4.78 -2.97
N ASN A 176 1.70 -5.11 -4.17
CA ASN A 176 1.50 -4.29 -5.35
C ASN A 176 0.11 -4.55 -5.98
N LEU A 177 -0.27 -3.79 -7.00
CA LEU A 177 -1.58 -3.90 -7.65
C LEU A 177 -1.81 -5.31 -8.24
N ASP A 178 -0.79 -5.89 -8.86
CA ASP A 178 -0.89 -7.22 -9.44
C ASP A 178 -0.84 -8.34 -8.39
N ASP A 179 -0.13 -8.14 -7.28
CA ASP A 179 -0.16 -9.07 -6.14
C ASP A 179 -1.57 -9.13 -5.53
N LEU A 180 -2.22 -7.99 -5.38
CA LEU A 180 -3.60 -7.91 -4.89
C LEU A 180 -4.57 -8.60 -5.85
N LYS A 181 -4.41 -8.45 -7.16
CA LYS A 181 -5.20 -9.20 -8.15
C LYS A 181 -4.96 -10.70 -8.05
N ALA A 182 -3.69 -11.12 -7.93
CA ALA A 182 -3.34 -12.54 -7.83
C ALA A 182 -3.92 -13.15 -6.55
N LEU A 183 -3.89 -12.42 -5.43
CA LEU A 183 -4.51 -12.80 -4.18
C LEU A 183 -6.03 -12.93 -4.33
N GLY A 184 -6.69 -11.93 -4.90
CA GLY A 184 -8.14 -11.97 -5.13
C GLY A 184 -8.57 -13.09 -6.07
N ARG A 185 -7.78 -13.42 -7.10
CA ARG A 185 -8.04 -14.59 -7.97
C ARG A 185 -7.90 -15.91 -7.22
N ARG A 186 -6.94 -16.02 -6.30
CA ARG A 186 -6.70 -17.23 -5.50
C ARG A 186 -7.79 -17.45 -4.45
N GLN A 187 -8.21 -16.39 -3.77
CA GLN A 187 -9.18 -16.46 -2.68
C GLN A 187 -10.64 -16.26 -3.11
N GLY A 188 -10.87 -15.79 -4.34
CA GLY A 188 -12.21 -15.42 -4.81
C GLY A 188 -12.68 -14.04 -4.34
N TRP A 189 -11.79 -13.21 -3.77
CA TRP A 189 -12.15 -11.91 -3.23
C TRP A 189 -11.90 -10.75 -4.18
N CYS A 190 -12.72 -9.70 -4.06
CA CYS A 190 -12.53 -8.47 -4.83
C CYS A 190 -11.28 -7.71 -4.35
N PRO A 191 -10.21 -7.60 -5.16
CA PRO A 191 -8.96 -6.94 -4.75
C PRO A 191 -9.17 -5.47 -4.37
N TYR A 192 -10.06 -4.77 -5.08
CA TYR A 192 -10.35 -3.36 -4.83
C TYR A 192 -10.94 -3.13 -3.43
N PHE A 193 -11.96 -3.92 -3.05
CA PHE A 193 -12.58 -3.78 -1.73
C PHE A 193 -11.69 -4.34 -0.62
N LEU A 194 -10.93 -5.41 -0.88
CA LEU A 194 -9.92 -5.95 0.03
C LEU A 194 -8.86 -4.91 0.38
N ALA A 195 -8.27 -4.26 -0.64
CA ALA A 195 -7.27 -3.23 -0.43
C ALA A 195 -7.83 -2.03 0.33
N ARG A 196 -9.05 -1.58 -0.03
CA ARG A 196 -9.73 -0.47 0.66
C ARG A 196 -10.06 -0.81 2.11
N TYR A 197 -10.52 -2.01 2.40
CA TYR A 197 -10.81 -2.46 3.76
C TYR A 197 -9.53 -2.52 4.60
N SER A 198 -8.45 -3.06 4.02
CA SER A 198 -7.15 -3.21 4.69
C SER A 198 -6.40 -1.89 4.91
N THR A 199 -6.91 -0.76 4.41
CA THR A 199 -6.32 0.56 4.69
C THR A 199 -6.39 0.95 6.16
N THR A 200 -7.35 0.42 6.91
CA THR A 200 -7.46 0.66 8.35
C THR A 200 -6.31 0.00 9.10
N SER A 201 -5.97 -1.25 8.75
CA SER A 201 -4.90 -2.06 9.35
C SER A 201 -3.51 -1.91 8.70
N ALA A 202 -3.38 -1.11 7.64
CA ALA A 202 -2.07 -0.86 7.01
C ALA A 202 -1.08 -0.21 8.00
N SER A 203 0.15 -0.72 8.07
CA SER A 203 1.26 -0.17 8.87
C SER A 203 1.13 -0.18 10.40
N THR A 204 0.17 -0.89 10.99
CA THR A 204 0.24 -1.17 12.44
C THR A 204 1.32 -2.22 12.74
N PRO A 205 2.24 -1.98 13.68
CA PRO A 205 3.14 -3.02 14.21
C PRO A 205 2.39 -4.12 14.96
#